data_AF-A0A6A6Y2S9-F1
#
_entry.id   AF-A0A6A6Y2S9-F1
#
_cell.length_a   1.000
_cell.length_b   1.000
_cell.length_c   1.000
_cell.angle_alpha   90.00
_cell.angle_beta   90.00
_cell.angle_gamma   90.00
#
_symmetry.space_group_name_H-M   'P 1'
#
loop_
_entity.id
_entity.type
_entity.pdbx_description
1 polymer ?
#
loop_
_entity_poly.entity_id
_entity_poly.type
_entity_poly.pdbx_seq_one_letter_code
_entity_poly.pdbx_strand_id
1 'polypeptide(L)'
;MSANEKIPQATAEFEERNIEARLYTINHIFLPPELPQENDGSDIHEWFLTEDVRIALQRFRTAFGDASGSDTIDRCIELIKRMQRVRDRGGFLEGKMLLSELERLGQNDILAIHMRAQNAGLLIVRVDEEYQFQSMELLVRDDDVMKCKGRLRRQFPGPAISIEAQHMNDERFRKAIVHFLTTVDRETDWSNLPKDAKDDERCKPDTADPRLVTGMLMGVLRGFGRRCAVSGITKRSREEVFLGEEAQTPWRRSGLWLMIRVSLQLCMLNPGSRQLSSLYKEFMIFFMSYVLRESPALHLPHDLLFFMTTKISRRILKLGSTPNGPGFAVERPGVAYAQHVLEDVHKTLKDEWARVQSKAKTLNLSALESLQFEEDTKLQLPELRQYLDGVTQLLGPKSDVPELKVSAGHSFQRNTVESGALQFFPRSNFTADKDFVYFELADFEDSVESFLGTYEIA
;
A
#
# COMPACT_ATOMS: atom_id res chain seq x y z
N MET A 1 35.69 -20.02 35.47
CA MET A 1 35.45 -19.98 34.00
C MET A 1 33.97 -20.19 33.75
N SER A 2 33.41 -19.37 32.86
CA SER A 2 32.05 -19.37 32.31
C SER A 2 31.19 -18.19 32.77
N ALA A 3 31.42 -17.06 32.10
CA ALA A 3 30.48 -15.95 31.96
C ALA A 3 30.93 -15.13 30.75
N ASN A 4 30.78 -15.66 29.52
CA ASN A 4 30.97 -14.83 28.32
C ASN A 4 30.36 -15.34 26.99
N GLU A 5 29.26 -16.11 27.01
CA GLU A 5 28.65 -16.61 25.76
C GLU A 5 27.23 -16.09 25.44
N LYS A 6 26.63 -15.21 26.27
CA LYS A 6 25.24 -14.73 26.05
C LYS A 6 25.10 -13.37 25.35
N ILE A 7 26.19 -12.68 25.03
CA ILE A 7 26.15 -11.30 24.49
C ILE A 7 25.89 -11.24 22.97
N PRO A 8 26.46 -12.12 22.11
CA PRO A 8 26.27 -12.02 20.65
C PRO A 8 24.85 -12.30 20.16
N GLN A 9 24.12 -13.17 20.87
CA GLN A 9 22.78 -13.60 20.48
C GLN A 9 21.73 -12.51 20.75
N ALA A 10 21.85 -11.79 21.86
CA ALA A 10 20.96 -10.68 22.21
C ALA A 10 21.11 -9.48 21.25
N THR A 11 22.31 -9.25 20.71
CA THR A 11 22.55 -8.21 19.70
C THR A 11 21.97 -8.57 18.34
N ALA A 12 22.10 -9.84 17.91
CA ALA A 12 21.53 -10.31 16.65
C ALA A 12 19.99 -10.30 16.67
N GLU A 13 19.37 -10.76 17.76
CA GLU A 13 17.91 -10.72 17.93
C GLU A 13 17.36 -9.28 17.95
N PHE A 14 18.14 -8.33 18.48
CA PHE A 14 17.75 -6.91 18.47
C PHE A 14 17.85 -6.30 17.08
N GLU A 15 18.89 -6.62 16.31
CA GLU A 15 19.06 -6.18 14.93
C GLU A 15 17.97 -6.75 14.01
N GLU A 16 17.67 -8.05 14.13
CA GLU A 16 16.62 -8.73 13.36
C GLU A 16 15.25 -8.08 13.58
N ARG A 17 14.87 -7.85 14.85
CA ARG A 17 13.62 -7.15 15.20
C ARG A 17 13.53 -5.74 14.62
N ASN A 18 14.65 -5.03 14.53
CA ASN A 18 14.69 -3.71 13.90
C ASN A 18 14.49 -3.79 12.37
N ILE A 19 15.02 -4.83 11.73
CA ILE A 19 14.82 -5.08 10.30
C ILE A 19 13.35 -5.41 10.02
N GLU A 20 12.73 -6.31 10.78
CA GLU A 20 11.32 -6.67 10.65
C GLU A 20 10.39 -5.46 10.84
N ALA A 21 10.60 -4.67 11.89
CA ALA A 21 9.82 -3.46 12.14
C ALA A 21 9.99 -2.41 11.00
N ARG A 22 11.19 -2.32 10.41
CA ARG A 22 11.43 -1.48 9.25
C ARG A 22 10.74 -2.01 8.00
N LEU A 23 10.78 -3.32 7.75
CA LEU A 23 10.09 -3.95 6.62
C LEU A 23 8.58 -3.78 6.73
N TYR A 24 8.00 -3.99 7.91
CA TYR A 24 6.59 -3.67 8.21
C TYR A 24 6.25 -2.23 7.81
N THR A 25 7.08 -1.27 8.25
CA THR A 25 6.92 0.15 7.93
C THR A 25 6.98 0.40 6.43
N ILE A 26 7.93 -0.21 5.73
CA ILE A 26 8.07 -0.12 4.27
C ILE A 26 6.85 -0.72 3.56
N ASN A 27 6.42 -1.92 3.94
CA ASN A 27 5.28 -2.62 3.35
C ASN A 27 4.02 -1.76 3.42
N HIS A 28 3.70 -1.21 4.59
CA HIS A 28 2.49 -0.42 4.78
C HIS A 28 2.54 1.00 4.19
N ILE A 29 3.72 1.61 4.05
CA ILE A 29 3.87 2.96 3.48
C ILE A 29 4.06 2.90 1.95
N PHE A 30 5.02 2.09 1.52
CA PHE A 30 5.50 2.01 0.15
C PHE A 30 4.72 1.00 -0.70
N LEU A 31 4.06 -0.01 -0.14
CA LEU A 31 3.36 -1.04 -0.91
C LEU A 31 4.24 -1.53 -2.08
N PRO A 32 5.41 -2.14 -1.78
CA PRO A 32 6.27 -2.74 -2.80
C PRO A 32 5.53 -3.80 -3.64
N PRO A 33 6.08 -4.19 -4.81
CA PRO A 33 5.46 -5.21 -5.65
C PRO A 33 5.28 -6.55 -4.94
N GLU A 34 6.26 -6.94 -4.13
CA GLU A 34 6.21 -8.12 -3.28
C GLU A 34 5.79 -7.70 -1.86
N LEU A 35 4.59 -8.12 -1.46
CA LEU A 35 4.03 -7.88 -0.14
C LEU A 35 3.98 -9.19 0.65
N PRO A 36 3.95 -9.11 2.00
CA PRO A 36 3.81 -10.30 2.82
C PRO A 36 2.54 -11.07 2.44
N GLN A 37 2.64 -12.40 2.51
CA GLN A 37 1.53 -13.30 2.21
C GLN A 37 0.77 -13.72 3.48
N GLU A 38 1.16 -13.17 4.63
CA GLU A 38 0.53 -13.39 5.93
C GLU A 38 0.51 -12.10 6.74
N ASN A 39 -0.32 -12.06 7.78
CA ASN A 39 -0.40 -10.91 8.68
C ASN A 39 0.94 -10.63 9.39
N ASP A 40 1.56 -9.49 9.08
CA ASP A 40 2.82 -9.00 9.67
C ASP A 40 2.59 -8.00 10.83
N GLY A 41 1.33 -7.84 11.26
CA GLY A 41 0.95 -6.94 12.35
C GLY A 41 1.43 -7.41 13.73
N SER A 42 2.14 -6.54 14.45
CA SER A 42 2.48 -6.74 15.86
C SER A 42 2.45 -5.41 16.63
N ASP A 43 2.33 -5.47 17.96
CA ASP A 43 2.36 -4.28 18.82
C ASP A 43 3.68 -3.51 18.68
N ILE A 44 4.78 -4.25 18.57
CA ILE A 44 6.12 -3.68 18.41
C ILE A 44 6.22 -2.96 17.07
N HIS A 45 5.78 -3.59 15.98
CA HIS A 45 5.78 -3.00 14.65
C HIS A 45 4.92 -1.73 14.57
N GLU A 46 3.73 -1.76 15.16
CA GLU A 46 2.84 -0.60 15.24
C GLU A 46 3.42 0.54 16.09
N TRP A 47 4.12 0.21 17.18
CA TRP A 47 4.82 1.18 18.01
C TRP A 47 5.95 1.85 17.22
N PHE A 48 6.80 1.07 16.54
CA PHE A 48 7.89 1.60 15.70
C PHE A 48 7.36 2.50 14.59
N LEU A 49 6.28 2.11 13.91
CA LEU A 49 5.64 2.95 12.89
C LEU A 49 5.19 4.30 13.47
N THR A 50 4.56 4.29 14.65
CA THR A 50 4.09 5.51 15.31
C THR A 50 5.26 6.39 15.75
N GLU A 51 6.33 5.76 16.23
CA GLU A 51 7.55 6.43 16.67
C GLU A 51 8.32 7.07 15.50
N ASP A 52 8.45 6.37 14.37
CA ASP A 52 9.02 6.91 13.14
C ASP A 52 8.25 8.16 12.67
N VAL A 53 6.92 8.12 12.74
CA VAL A 53 6.07 9.29 12.40
C VAL A 53 6.34 10.45 13.37
N ARG A 54 6.47 10.18 14.67
CA ARG A 54 6.78 11.19 15.70
C ARG A 54 8.14 11.84 15.44
N ILE A 55 9.18 11.04 15.22
CA ILE A 55 10.54 11.52 14.96
C ILE A 55 10.57 12.31 13.65
N ALA A 56 9.91 11.82 12.60
CA ALA A 56 9.83 12.52 11.33
C ALA A 56 9.09 13.86 11.45
N LEU A 57 7.99 13.94 12.21
CA LEU A 57 7.29 15.20 12.47
C LEU A 57 8.18 16.20 13.21
N GLN A 58 8.97 15.75 14.19
CA GLN A 58 9.92 16.61 14.91
C GLN A 58 11.01 17.15 13.98
N ARG A 59 11.63 16.27 13.18
CA ARG A 59 12.64 16.69 12.18
C ARG A 59 12.04 17.62 11.14
N PHE A 60 10.80 17.35 10.71
CA PHE A 60 10.07 18.20 9.78
C PHE A 60 9.78 19.58 10.38
N ARG A 61 9.34 19.64 11.64
CA ARG A 61 9.12 20.91 12.36
C ARG A 61 10.40 21.74 12.46
N THR A 62 11.53 21.09 12.77
CA THR A 62 12.85 21.77 12.80
C THR A 62 13.23 22.33 11.43
N ALA A 63 13.05 21.55 10.36
CA ALA A 63 13.33 22.00 9.00
C ALA A 63 12.36 23.09 8.52
N PHE A 64 11.11 23.07 8.99
CA PHE A 64 10.07 24.03 8.60
C PHE A 64 10.27 25.43 9.22
N GLY A 65 10.94 25.51 10.38
CA GLY A 65 11.15 26.77 11.09
C GLY A 65 9.84 27.43 11.55
N ASP A 66 9.87 28.75 11.73
CA ASP A 66 8.74 29.53 12.28
C ASP A 66 7.80 30.10 11.19
N ALA A 67 7.68 29.37 10.07
CA ALA A 67 6.76 29.72 9.01
C ALA A 67 5.29 29.47 9.38
N SER A 68 4.36 30.13 8.67
CA SER A 68 2.93 29.91 8.84
C SER A 68 2.57 28.43 8.66
N GLY A 69 2.08 27.82 9.74
CA GLY A 69 1.78 26.38 9.81
C GLY A 69 2.61 25.61 10.85
N SER A 70 3.65 26.21 11.43
CA SER A 70 4.47 25.64 12.52
C SER A 70 3.63 25.07 13.67
N ASP A 71 2.68 25.87 14.20
CA ASP A 71 1.78 25.45 15.29
C ASP A 71 0.94 24.24 14.91
N THR A 72 0.61 24.10 13.62
CA THR A 72 -0.16 22.95 13.12
C THR A 72 0.69 21.69 13.13
N ILE A 73 1.99 21.80 12.82
CA ILE A 73 2.93 20.69 12.94
C ILE A 73 3.14 20.34 14.42
N ASP A 74 3.23 21.34 15.31
CA ASP A 74 3.33 21.11 16.77
C ASP A 74 2.11 20.37 17.32
N ARG A 75 0.89 20.74 16.88
CA ARG A 75 -0.33 19.98 17.19
C ARG A 75 -0.29 18.55 16.66
N CYS A 76 0.27 18.32 15.46
CA CYS A 76 0.44 16.97 14.92
C CYS A 76 1.43 16.14 15.74
N ILE A 77 2.54 16.73 16.19
CA ILE A 77 3.50 16.07 17.08
C ILE A 77 2.80 15.66 18.38
N GLU A 78 2.01 16.57 18.96
CA GLU A 78 1.31 16.28 20.20
C GLU A 78 0.20 15.25 20.04
N LEU A 79 -0.52 15.26 18.91
CA LEU A 79 -1.50 14.22 18.55
C LEU A 79 -0.86 12.82 18.57
N ILE A 80 0.30 12.66 17.93
CA ILE A 80 1.00 11.37 17.88
C ILE A 80 1.53 10.97 19.27
N LYS A 81 2.08 11.93 20.04
CA LYS A 81 2.49 11.67 21.43
C LYS A 81 1.33 11.20 22.29
N ARG A 82 0.16 11.84 22.20
CA ARG A 82 -1.06 11.43 22.90
C ARG A 82 -1.47 10.01 22.53
N MET A 83 -1.47 9.69 21.23
CA MET A 83 -1.76 8.34 20.73
C MET A 83 -0.83 7.27 21.33
N GLN A 84 0.45 7.58 21.58
CA GLN A 84 1.38 6.68 22.26
C GLN A 84 1.17 6.65 23.78
N ARG A 85 0.97 7.81 24.44
CA ARG A 85 0.86 7.91 25.90
C ARG A 85 -0.35 7.19 26.48
N VAL A 86 -1.43 7.08 25.73
CA VAL A 86 -2.63 6.36 26.19
C VAL A 86 -2.52 4.84 26.12
N ARG A 87 -1.37 4.30 25.66
CA ARG A 87 -1.15 2.86 25.54
C ARG A 87 -0.17 2.33 26.57
N ASP A 88 -0.43 1.12 27.04
CA ASP A 88 0.50 0.34 27.85
C ASP A 88 1.56 -0.37 26.98
N ARG A 89 2.46 -1.12 27.63
CA ARG A 89 3.53 -1.86 26.95
C ARG A 89 3.03 -2.98 26.03
N GLY A 90 1.79 -3.44 26.23
CA GLY A 90 1.13 -4.44 25.39
C GLY A 90 0.30 -3.81 24.28
N GLY A 91 0.37 -2.49 24.06
CA GLY A 91 -0.36 -1.80 23.01
C GLY A 91 -1.84 -1.52 23.33
N PHE A 92 -2.32 -1.90 24.52
CA PHE A 92 -3.71 -1.68 24.92
C PHE A 92 -3.92 -0.31 25.57
N LEU A 93 -5.14 0.21 25.53
CA LEU A 93 -5.49 1.45 26.21
C LEU A 93 -5.32 1.35 27.73
N GLU A 94 -4.51 2.26 28.29
CA GLU A 94 -4.35 2.42 29.72
C GLU A 94 -5.35 3.45 30.25
N GLY A 95 -6.35 3.00 31.01
CA GLY A 95 -7.45 3.86 31.46
C GLY A 95 -7.03 5.09 32.27
N LYS A 96 -5.99 4.98 33.11
CA LYS A 96 -5.48 6.13 33.88
C LYS A 96 -4.87 7.20 32.98
N MET A 97 -4.10 6.77 31.98
CA MET A 97 -3.47 7.68 31.02
C MET A 97 -4.52 8.29 30.10
N LEU A 98 -5.46 7.49 29.59
CA LEU A 98 -6.58 7.97 28.78
C LEU A 98 -7.43 9.01 29.52
N LEU A 99 -7.75 8.76 30.80
CA LEU A 99 -8.46 9.72 31.65
C LEU A 99 -7.70 11.05 31.78
N SER A 100 -6.39 10.97 32.03
CA SER A 100 -5.55 12.15 32.16
C SER A 100 -5.42 12.95 30.86
N GLU A 101 -5.34 12.28 29.71
CA GLU A 101 -5.29 12.96 28.41
C GLU A 101 -6.63 13.63 28.06
N LEU A 102 -7.77 13.03 28.43
CA LEU A 102 -9.08 13.66 28.25
C LEU A 102 -9.24 14.92 29.12
N GLU A 103 -8.70 14.91 30.34
CA GLU A 103 -8.71 16.09 31.24
C GLU A 103 -7.86 17.24 30.72
N ARG A 104 -6.74 16.91 30.08
CA ARG A 104 -5.77 17.88 29.56
C ARG A 104 -6.08 18.34 28.14
N LEU A 105 -7.14 17.83 27.52
CA LEU A 105 -7.47 18.17 26.15
C LEU A 105 -7.86 19.66 26.07
N GLY A 106 -6.99 20.46 25.45
CA GLY A 106 -7.17 21.89 25.25
C GLY A 106 -7.96 22.21 23.99
N GLN A 107 -8.22 23.49 23.76
CA GLN A 107 -8.91 23.95 22.55
C GLN A 107 -8.19 23.49 21.27
N ASN A 108 -8.93 22.89 20.34
CA ASN A 108 -8.45 22.32 19.08
C ASN A 108 -7.42 21.19 19.22
N ASP A 109 -7.21 20.66 20.44
CA ASP A 109 -6.44 19.44 20.60
C ASP A 109 -7.21 18.24 20.10
N ILE A 110 -6.47 17.27 19.55
CA ILE A 110 -6.99 16.04 19.00
C ILE A 110 -6.37 14.88 19.77
N LEU A 111 -7.22 14.05 20.35
CA LEU A 111 -6.87 12.73 20.85
C LEU A 111 -7.32 11.68 19.82
N ALA A 112 -6.35 10.98 19.24
CA ALA A 112 -6.58 9.95 18.23
C ALA A 112 -6.38 8.55 18.82
N ILE A 113 -7.43 7.73 18.78
CA ILE A 113 -7.47 6.40 19.38
C ILE A 113 -7.71 5.37 18.27
N HIS A 114 -6.82 4.39 18.15
CA HIS A 114 -6.98 3.22 17.28
C HIS A 114 -7.45 2.04 18.14
N MET A 115 -8.66 1.54 17.90
CA MET A 115 -9.23 0.38 18.58
C MET A 115 -9.09 -0.84 17.68
N ARG A 116 -7.99 -1.57 17.85
CA ARG A 116 -7.60 -2.68 16.96
C ARG A 116 -8.66 -3.78 16.95
N ALA A 117 -9.12 -4.19 18.15
CA ALA A 117 -10.10 -5.27 18.30
C ALA A 117 -11.49 -4.95 17.71
N GLN A 118 -11.74 -3.68 17.37
CA GLN A 118 -13.02 -3.20 16.85
C GLN A 118 -12.89 -2.61 15.44
N ASN A 119 -11.76 -2.78 14.75
CA ASN A 119 -11.59 -2.21 13.40
C ASN A 119 -11.96 -0.70 13.31
N ALA A 120 -11.70 0.06 14.38
CA ALA A 120 -12.27 1.39 14.53
C ALA A 120 -11.23 2.43 14.94
N GLY A 121 -11.39 3.64 14.41
CA GLY A 121 -10.71 4.84 14.86
C GLY A 121 -11.69 5.77 15.56
N LEU A 122 -11.23 6.44 16.61
CA LEU A 122 -11.97 7.50 17.29
C LEU A 122 -11.07 8.73 17.43
N LEU A 123 -11.56 9.86 16.93
CA LEU A 123 -11.00 11.17 17.22
C LEU A 123 -11.88 11.85 18.27
N ILE A 124 -11.24 12.38 19.30
CA ILE A 124 -11.87 13.24 20.29
C ILE A 124 -11.22 14.60 20.14
N VAL A 125 -12.00 15.59 19.74
CA VAL A 125 -11.53 16.95 19.48
C VAL A 125 -12.28 17.90 20.40
N ARG A 126 -11.58 18.76 21.13
CA ARG A 126 -12.23 19.83 21.87
C ARG A 126 -12.37 21.05 20.97
N VAL A 127 -13.62 21.47 20.74
CA VAL A 127 -13.96 22.64 19.93
C VAL A 127 -14.88 23.52 20.76
N ASP A 128 -14.34 24.63 21.20
CA ASP A 128 -14.98 25.60 22.09
C ASP A 128 -15.40 24.91 23.41
N GLU A 129 -16.67 25.05 23.79
CA GLU A 129 -17.26 24.40 24.96
C GLU A 129 -17.87 23.03 24.62
N GLU A 130 -17.42 22.37 23.56
CA GLU A 130 -17.88 21.04 23.16
C GLU A 130 -16.73 20.06 22.89
N TYR A 131 -17.00 18.77 23.12
CA TYR A 131 -16.16 17.66 22.71
C TYR A 131 -16.82 16.93 21.53
N GLN A 132 -16.10 16.89 20.42
CA GLN A 132 -16.51 16.20 19.21
C GLN A 132 -15.89 14.82 19.15
N PHE A 133 -16.73 13.80 19.21
CA PHE A 133 -16.38 12.40 19.00
C PHE A 133 -16.62 12.07 17.53
N GLN A 134 -15.57 11.67 16.82
CA GLN A 134 -15.63 11.36 15.39
C GLN A 134 -15.11 9.95 15.18
N SER A 135 -16.02 9.03 14.82
CA SER A 135 -15.70 7.62 14.64
C SER A 135 -15.45 7.28 13.17
N MET A 136 -14.66 6.25 12.91
CA MET A 136 -14.40 5.73 11.57
C MET A 136 -14.06 4.25 11.59
N GLU A 137 -14.40 3.55 10.53
CA GLU A 137 -13.93 2.18 10.25
C GLU A 137 -12.57 2.24 9.55
N LEU A 138 -11.62 1.35 9.88
CA LEU A 138 -10.24 1.45 9.39
C LEU A 138 -9.90 0.44 8.30
N LEU A 139 -10.21 -0.82 8.50
CA LEU A 139 -10.12 -1.92 7.53
C LEU A 139 -11.46 -2.09 6.84
N VAL A 140 -11.40 -2.56 5.60
CA VAL A 140 -12.58 -2.88 4.79
C VAL A 140 -12.62 -4.39 4.65
N ARG A 141 -13.83 -4.96 4.53
CA ARG A 141 -14.04 -6.39 4.30
C ARG A 141 -13.29 -6.84 3.05
N ASP A 142 -12.71 -8.03 3.09
CA ASP A 142 -11.90 -8.55 1.99
C ASP A 142 -12.70 -8.66 0.70
N ASP A 143 -13.96 -9.08 0.81
CA ASP A 143 -14.93 -9.10 -0.28
C ASP A 143 -15.03 -7.78 -1.05
N ASP A 144 -15.09 -6.65 -0.32
CA ASP A 144 -15.20 -5.33 -0.92
C ASP A 144 -13.87 -4.89 -1.54
N VAL A 145 -12.73 -5.32 -0.97
CA VAL A 145 -11.41 -5.09 -1.54
C VAL A 145 -11.25 -5.85 -2.86
N MET A 146 -11.56 -7.15 -2.86
CA MET A 146 -11.41 -8.04 -4.01
C MET A 146 -12.37 -7.69 -5.16
N LYS A 147 -13.59 -7.23 -4.85
CA LYS A 147 -14.57 -6.78 -5.87
C LYS A 147 -14.25 -5.38 -6.42
N CYS A 148 -13.45 -4.57 -5.72
CA CYS A 148 -13.20 -3.19 -6.14
C CYS A 148 -12.31 -3.12 -7.38
N LYS A 149 -12.84 -2.53 -8.46
CA LYS A 149 -12.02 -2.11 -9.60
C LYS A 149 -11.36 -0.76 -9.30
N GLY A 150 -10.03 -0.77 -9.18
CA GLY A 150 -9.24 0.46 -9.02
C GLY A 150 -8.95 0.83 -7.57
N ARG A 151 -9.67 1.81 -7.01
CA ARG A 151 -9.41 2.34 -5.65
C ARG A 151 -10.71 2.55 -4.90
N LEU A 152 -10.78 2.04 -3.67
CA LEU A 152 -11.90 2.28 -2.76
C LEU A 152 -11.97 3.77 -2.40
N ARG A 153 -13.16 4.37 -2.54
CA ARG A 153 -13.41 5.75 -2.16
C ARG A 153 -14.05 5.76 -0.78
N ARG A 154 -13.30 6.25 0.21
CA ARG A 154 -13.70 6.24 1.62
C ARG A 154 -13.74 7.66 2.16
N GLN A 155 -14.75 7.95 2.97
CA GLN A 155 -14.94 9.26 3.61
C GLN A 155 -14.59 9.16 5.08
N PHE A 156 -13.85 10.15 5.58
CA PHE A 156 -13.41 10.21 6.97
C PHE A 156 -13.59 11.62 7.53
N PRO A 157 -13.98 11.78 8.80
CA PRO A 157 -14.51 10.72 9.65
C PRO A 157 -15.88 10.24 9.16
N GLY A 158 -16.39 9.16 9.76
CA GLY A 158 -17.76 8.71 9.61
C GLY A 158 -18.71 9.52 10.51
N PRO A 159 -19.49 8.88 11.40
CA PRO A 159 -20.36 9.59 12.33
C PRO A 159 -19.59 10.50 13.29
N ALA A 160 -20.12 11.71 13.50
CA ALA A 160 -19.62 12.67 14.48
C ALA A 160 -20.73 13.14 15.44
N ILE A 161 -20.41 13.19 16.73
CA ILE A 161 -21.29 13.62 17.81
C ILE A 161 -20.59 14.68 18.64
N SER A 162 -21.26 15.79 18.91
CA SER A 162 -20.81 16.85 19.82
C SER A 162 -21.52 16.71 21.15
N ILE A 163 -20.76 16.81 22.25
CA ILE A 163 -21.25 16.82 23.62
C ILE A 163 -20.72 18.07 24.31
N GLU A 164 -21.54 18.74 25.09
CA GLU A 164 -21.12 19.91 25.86
C GLU A 164 -20.05 19.57 26.91
N ALA A 165 -19.11 20.49 27.12
CA ALA A 165 -18.00 20.31 28.05
C ALA A 165 -18.45 20.03 29.48
N GLN A 166 -19.64 20.50 29.88
CA GLN A 166 -20.22 20.20 31.19
C GLN A 166 -20.36 18.69 31.46
N HIS A 167 -20.71 17.88 30.45
CA HIS A 167 -20.77 16.43 30.60
C HIS A 167 -19.37 15.82 30.73
N MET A 168 -18.39 16.31 29.97
CA MET A 168 -17.01 15.83 30.03
C MET A 168 -16.25 16.27 31.30
N ASN A 169 -16.72 17.35 31.94
CA ASN A 169 -16.24 17.81 33.23
C ASN A 169 -16.78 16.97 34.40
N ASP A 170 -17.90 16.26 34.22
CA ASP A 170 -18.36 15.26 35.18
C ASP A 170 -17.41 14.06 35.18
N GLU A 171 -16.71 13.88 36.30
CA GLU A 171 -15.78 12.78 36.53
C GLU A 171 -16.44 11.41 36.33
N ARG A 172 -17.72 11.25 36.70
CA ARG A 172 -18.43 9.96 36.55
C ARG A 172 -18.65 9.62 35.09
N PHE A 173 -19.10 10.60 34.30
CA PHE A 173 -19.29 10.43 32.86
C PHE A 173 -17.97 10.14 32.16
N ARG A 174 -16.92 10.90 32.47
CA ARG A 174 -15.59 10.70 31.90
C ARG A 174 -15.02 9.32 32.25
N LYS A 175 -15.14 8.87 33.50
CA LYS A 175 -14.74 7.51 33.92
C LYS A 175 -15.53 6.42 33.20
N ALA A 176 -16.83 6.63 32.97
CA ALA A 176 -17.65 5.67 32.23
C ALA A 176 -17.20 5.53 30.76
N ILE A 177 -16.91 6.64 30.08
CA ILE A 177 -16.35 6.62 28.71
C ILE A 177 -15.00 5.91 28.69
N VAL A 178 -14.09 6.27 29.60
CA VAL A 178 -12.76 5.64 29.69
C VAL A 178 -12.88 4.15 29.92
N HIS A 179 -13.72 3.73 30.87
CA HIS A 179 -13.96 2.32 31.14
C HIS A 179 -14.46 1.60 29.89
N PHE A 180 -15.49 2.15 29.23
CA PHE A 180 -16.00 1.60 27.98
C PHE A 180 -14.91 1.44 26.92
N LEU A 181 -14.14 2.50 26.63
CA LEU A 181 -13.08 2.47 25.62
C LEU A 181 -12.00 1.44 25.94
N THR A 182 -11.57 1.34 27.20
CA THR A 182 -10.56 0.34 27.61
C THR A 182 -11.08 -1.10 27.55
N THR A 183 -12.37 -1.31 27.77
CA THR A 183 -12.99 -2.64 27.67
C THR A 183 -13.08 -3.07 26.21
N VAL A 184 -13.64 -2.21 25.33
CA VAL A 184 -13.82 -2.56 23.91
C VAL A 184 -12.52 -2.61 23.11
N ASP A 185 -11.44 -1.97 23.58
CA ASP A 185 -10.12 -2.09 22.96
C ASP A 185 -9.52 -3.50 23.12
N ARG A 186 -9.93 -4.24 24.17
CA ARG A 186 -9.47 -5.61 24.47
C ARG A 186 -10.42 -6.69 23.95
N GLU A 187 -11.70 -6.38 23.84
CA GLU A 187 -12.73 -7.33 23.42
C GLU A 187 -12.88 -7.31 21.90
N THR A 188 -12.93 -8.49 21.27
CA THR A 188 -13.39 -8.61 19.89
C THR A 188 -14.86 -9.06 19.91
N ASP A 189 -15.74 -8.31 19.25
CA ASP A 189 -17.17 -8.61 19.29
C ASP A 189 -17.59 -9.66 18.25
N TRP A 190 -17.46 -10.93 18.64
CA TRP A 190 -18.00 -12.08 17.88
C TRP A 190 -19.44 -12.45 18.30
N SER A 191 -20.10 -11.63 19.12
CA SER A 191 -21.37 -12.03 19.77
C SER A 191 -22.48 -12.38 18.77
N ASN A 192 -22.45 -11.76 17.59
CA ASN A 192 -23.41 -11.95 16.51
C ASN A 192 -23.12 -13.16 15.59
N LEU A 193 -22.05 -13.91 15.82
CA LEU A 193 -21.85 -15.18 15.11
C LEU A 193 -22.84 -16.24 15.62
N PRO A 194 -23.44 -17.04 14.72
CA PRO A 194 -24.12 -18.27 15.10
C PRO A 194 -23.26 -19.11 16.05
N LYS A 195 -23.85 -19.82 17.01
CA LYS A 195 -23.08 -20.62 17.99
C LYS A 195 -22.12 -21.59 17.29
N ASP A 196 -22.57 -22.23 16.22
CA ASP A 196 -21.78 -23.18 15.43
C ASP A 196 -20.62 -22.50 14.66
N ALA A 197 -20.73 -21.19 14.42
CA ALA A 197 -19.73 -20.36 13.75
C ALA A 197 -18.73 -19.70 14.73
N LYS A 198 -18.98 -19.76 16.04
CA LYS A 198 -18.04 -19.25 17.06
C LYS A 198 -16.87 -20.21 17.29
N ASP A 199 -17.13 -21.50 17.12
CA ASP A 199 -16.16 -22.57 17.31
C ASP A 199 -15.41 -22.93 16.00
N ASP A 200 -15.88 -22.45 14.84
CA ASP A 200 -15.22 -22.62 13.54
C ASP A 200 -14.52 -21.32 13.11
N GLU A 201 -13.19 -21.36 13.10
CA GLU A 201 -12.33 -20.25 12.66
C GLU A 201 -12.66 -19.75 11.25
N ARG A 202 -13.14 -20.65 10.36
CA ARG A 202 -13.52 -20.32 8.97
C ARG A 202 -14.81 -19.50 8.88
N CYS A 203 -15.59 -19.46 9.95
CA CYS A 203 -16.82 -18.68 10.01
C CYS A 203 -16.63 -17.30 10.66
N LYS A 204 -15.42 -17.00 11.17
CA LYS A 204 -15.11 -15.67 11.71
C LYS A 204 -15.00 -14.65 10.57
N PRO A 205 -15.58 -13.45 10.72
CA PRO A 205 -15.46 -12.37 9.75
C PRO A 205 -14.01 -12.00 9.47
N ASP A 206 -13.72 -11.75 8.20
CA ASP A 206 -12.40 -11.32 7.71
C ASP A 206 -11.84 -10.11 8.48
N THR A 207 -12.72 -9.17 8.83
CA THR A 207 -12.39 -7.99 9.63
C THR A 207 -13.37 -7.85 10.80
N ALA A 208 -12.89 -7.42 11.97
CA ALA A 208 -13.75 -7.12 13.11
C ALA A 208 -14.83 -6.08 12.75
N ASP A 209 -16.02 -6.23 13.34
CA ASP A 209 -17.15 -5.33 13.12
C ASP A 209 -16.99 -4.05 13.98
N PRO A 210 -16.98 -2.85 13.38
CA PRO A 210 -16.76 -1.61 14.12
C PRO A 210 -17.99 -1.11 14.89
N ARG A 211 -19.09 -1.88 14.95
CA ARG A 211 -20.36 -1.44 15.55
C ARG A 211 -20.27 -0.97 17.00
N LEU A 212 -19.41 -1.54 17.85
CA LEU A 212 -19.36 -1.11 19.26
C LEU A 212 -18.90 0.34 19.36
N VAL A 213 -18.00 0.76 18.47
CA VAL A 213 -17.51 2.14 18.42
C VAL A 213 -18.41 2.99 17.52
N THR A 214 -18.53 2.62 16.24
CA THR A 214 -19.19 3.45 15.22
C THR A 214 -20.71 3.51 15.37
N GLY A 215 -21.31 2.50 16.00
CA GLY A 215 -22.74 2.38 16.25
C GLY A 215 -23.10 2.64 17.72
N MET A 216 -22.72 1.74 18.62
CA MET A 216 -23.17 1.75 20.02
C MET A 216 -22.67 2.97 20.79
N LEU A 217 -21.35 3.20 20.83
CA LEU A 217 -20.78 4.37 21.51
C LEU A 217 -21.35 5.66 20.92
N MET A 218 -21.33 5.82 19.59
CA MET A 218 -21.89 7.02 18.95
C MET A 218 -23.39 7.19 19.23
N GLY A 219 -24.14 6.10 19.35
CA GLY A 219 -25.56 6.10 19.74
C GLY A 219 -25.77 6.57 21.17
N VAL A 220 -24.96 6.07 22.12
CA VAL A 220 -25.00 6.50 23.53
C VAL A 220 -24.64 7.98 23.65
N LEU A 221 -23.52 8.40 23.03
CA LEU A 221 -23.06 9.79 23.03
C LEU A 221 -24.12 10.75 22.44
N ARG A 222 -24.90 10.28 21.44
CA ARG A 222 -26.01 11.05 20.87
C ARG A 222 -27.12 11.35 21.88
N GLY A 223 -27.31 10.53 22.91
CA GLY A 223 -28.26 10.79 23.98
C GLY A 223 -27.86 11.96 24.89
N PHE A 224 -26.56 12.25 24.98
CA PHE A 224 -25.99 13.35 25.78
C PHE A 224 -25.64 14.59 24.95
N GLY A 225 -25.91 14.56 23.65
CA GLY A 225 -25.42 15.58 22.73
C GLY A 225 -26.18 15.58 21.42
N ARG A 226 -25.48 15.90 20.33
CA ARG A 226 -26.10 16.04 19.00
C ARG A 226 -25.16 15.60 17.90
N ARG A 227 -25.73 15.20 16.75
CA ARG A 227 -24.91 15.05 15.54
C ARG A 227 -24.35 16.40 15.14
N CYS A 228 -23.07 16.43 14.79
CA CYS A 228 -22.42 17.60 14.23
C CYS A 228 -21.87 17.28 12.83
N ALA A 229 -21.86 18.28 11.96
CA ALA A 229 -21.16 18.21 10.70
C ALA A 229 -19.71 18.60 10.94
N VAL A 230 -18.78 17.76 10.50
CA VAL A 230 -17.34 17.99 10.63
C VAL A 230 -16.70 18.02 9.25
N SER A 231 -15.59 18.75 9.12
CA SER A 231 -14.86 18.84 7.85
C SER A 231 -14.24 17.49 7.51
N GLY A 232 -14.88 16.76 6.60
CA GLY A 232 -14.42 15.45 6.15
C GLY A 232 -13.40 15.51 5.03
N ILE A 233 -12.65 14.42 4.89
CA ILE A 233 -11.75 14.15 3.77
C ILE A 233 -12.21 12.88 3.04
N THR A 234 -12.00 12.87 1.73
CA THR A 234 -12.16 11.67 0.91
C THR A 234 -10.79 11.10 0.59
N LYS A 235 -10.54 9.84 0.94
CA LYS A 235 -9.35 9.09 0.54
C LYS A 235 -9.73 8.11 -0.56
N ARG A 236 -8.86 8.00 -1.57
CA ARG A 236 -8.84 6.86 -2.50
C ARG A 236 -7.84 5.86 -1.94
N SER A 237 -8.30 4.86 -1.22
CA SER A 237 -7.42 3.88 -0.59
C SER A 237 -7.03 2.78 -1.59
N ARG A 238 -5.76 2.40 -1.52
CA ARG A 238 -5.24 1.18 -2.14
C ARG A 238 -5.12 0.19 -0.99
N GLU A 239 -6.15 -0.63 -0.89
CA GLU A 239 -6.19 -1.80 -0.02
C GLU A 239 -5.85 -3.02 -0.88
N GLU A 240 -5.13 -3.96 -0.31
CA GLU A 240 -4.78 -5.24 -0.92
C GLU A 240 -4.91 -6.30 0.18
N VAL A 241 -5.32 -7.50 -0.22
CA VAL A 241 -5.50 -8.66 0.65
C VAL A 241 -4.72 -9.78 0.00
N PHE A 242 -3.74 -10.34 0.72
CA PHE A 242 -2.92 -11.45 0.25
C PHE A 242 -2.98 -12.58 1.26
N LEU A 243 -3.25 -13.80 0.79
CA LEU A 243 -3.28 -15.00 1.62
C LEU A 243 -2.38 -16.05 0.96
N GLY A 244 -1.26 -16.34 1.60
CA GLY A 244 -0.38 -17.45 1.22
C GLY A 244 -1.03 -18.81 1.51
N GLU A 245 -0.56 -19.86 0.85
CA GLU A 245 -1.14 -21.20 0.92
C GLU A 245 -1.18 -21.77 2.35
N GLU A 246 -0.20 -21.43 3.18
CA GLU A 246 -0.07 -21.90 4.56
C GLU A 246 -0.55 -20.89 5.61
N ALA A 247 -0.96 -19.69 5.20
CA ALA A 247 -1.33 -18.60 6.10
C ALA A 247 -2.77 -18.74 6.60
N GLN A 248 -3.00 -18.48 7.89
CA GLN A 248 -4.36 -18.50 8.48
C GLN A 248 -5.06 -17.14 8.39
N THR A 249 -4.30 -16.05 8.39
CA THR A 249 -4.82 -14.67 8.33
C THR A 249 -4.13 -13.95 7.18
N PRO A 250 -4.90 -13.32 6.27
CA PRO A 250 -4.30 -12.63 5.15
C PRO A 250 -3.56 -11.39 5.61
N TRP A 251 -2.54 -11.02 4.87
CA TRP A 251 -1.94 -9.71 4.98
C TRP A 251 -2.95 -8.64 4.56
N ARG A 252 -3.08 -7.61 5.41
CA ARG A 252 -3.85 -6.40 5.13
C ARG A 252 -3.01 -5.20 5.45
N ARG A 253 -3.27 -4.11 4.73
CA ARG A 253 -2.61 -2.85 5.05
C ARG A 253 -3.02 -2.36 6.44
N SER A 254 -2.04 -2.00 7.26
CA SER A 254 -2.23 -1.55 8.66
C SER A 254 -3.34 -0.52 8.84
N GLY A 255 -4.30 -0.85 9.70
CA GLY A 255 -5.37 0.05 10.14
C GLY A 255 -4.85 1.26 10.92
N LEU A 256 -3.83 1.05 11.77
CA LEU A 256 -3.13 2.12 12.47
C LEU A 256 -2.51 3.12 11.50
N TRP A 257 -1.88 2.64 10.42
CA TRP A 257 -1.31 3.53 9.41
C TRP A 257 -2.37 4.41 8.73
N LEU A 258 -3.56 3.85 8.46
CA LEU A 258 -4.67 4.66 7.97
C LEU A 258 -5.13 5.68 9.02
N MET A 259 -5.25 5.28 10.28
CA MET A 259 -5.62 6.16 11.40
C MET A 259 -4.67 7.36 11.50
N ILE A 260 -3.36 7.12 11.48
CA ILE A 260 -2.33 8.17 11.49
C ILE A 260 -2.52 9.10 10.28
N ARG A 261 -2.64 8.56 9.07
CA ARG A 261 -2.78 9.37 7.84
C ARG A 261 -4.05 10.19 7.78
N VAL A 262 -5.15 9.70 8.38
CA VAL A 262 -6.42 10.43 8.45
C VAL A 262 -6.31 11.53 9.51
N SER A 263 -5.82 11.18 10.71
CA SER A 263 -5.66 12.11 11.83
C SER A 263 -4.76 13.28 11.49
N LEU A 264 -3.59 13.02 10.90
CA LEU A 264 -2.65 14.07 10.46
C LEU A 264 -3.25 14.95 9.37
N GLN A 265 -3.95 14.36 8.39
CA GLN A 265 -4.57 15.17 7.33
C GLN A 265 -5.70 16.05 7.88
N LEU A 266 -6.52 15.55 8.80
CA LEU A 266 -7.57 16.34 9.45
C LEU A 266 -6.98 17.43 10.35
N CYS A 267 -5.92 17.13 11.12
CA CYS A 267 -5.22 18.12 11.93
C CYS A 267 -4.60 19.25 11.10
N MET A 268 -4.11 18.92 9.89
CA MET A 268 -3.54 19.88 8.93
C MET A 268 -4.60 20.50 8.01
N LEU A 269 -5.87 20.10 8.10
CA LEU A 269 -6.94 20.65 7.29
C LEU A 269 -7.41 21.97 7.89
N ASN A 270 -7.42 23.03 7.08
CA ASN A 270 -8.07 24.28 7.44
C ASN A 270 -9.24 24.53 6.48
N PRO A 271 -10.49 24.60 6.97
CA PRO A 271 -11.66 24.94 6.16
C PRO A 271 -11.56 26.40 5.71
N GLY A 272 -10.86 26.64 4.60
CA GLY A 272 -10.71 27.98 4.00
C GLY A 272 -9.41 28.19 3.23
N SER A 273 -8.38 27.36 3.45
CA SER A 273 -7.07 27.53 2.80
C SER A 273 -6.63 26.27 2.05
N ARG A 274 -6.48 26.38 0.72
CA ARG A 274 -5.84 25.33 -0.10
C ARG A 274 -4.36 25.11 0.26
N GLN A 275 -3.72 26.09 0.89
CA GLN A 275 -2.29 26.12 1.19
C GLN A 275 -1.91 25.03 2.22
N LEU A 276 -2.78 24.75 3.18
CA LEU A 276 -2.53 23.75 4.24
C LEU A 276 -2.82 22.30 3.81
N SER A 277 -3.66 22.08 2.79
CA SER A 277 -3.73 20.77 2.10
C SER A 277 -2.40 20.37 1.47
N SER A 278 -1.52 21.34 1.20
CA SER A 278 -0.17 21.10 0.72
C SER A 278 0.77 20.63 1.83
N LEU A 279 0.57 21.08 3.08
CA LEU A 279 1.43 20.74 4.22
C LEU A 279 1.40 19.24 4.51
N TYR A 280 0.22 18.63 4.51
CA TYR A 280 0.09 17.17 4.66
C TYR A 280 0.84 16.42 3.57
N LYS A 281 0.71 16.83 2.31
CA LYS A 281 1.39 16.14 1.19
C LYS A 281 2.90 16.31 1.27
N GLU A 282 3.36 17.47 1.70
CA GLU A 282 4.77 17.77 1.92
C GLU A 282 5.35 16.92 3.05
N PHE A 283 4.66 16.87 4.20
CA PHE A 283 5.04 15.97 5.30
C PHE A 283 5.07 14.50 4.85
N MET A 284 4.10 14.05 4.06
CA MET A 284 4.10 12.66 3.56
C MET A 284 5.32 12.34 2.69
N ILE A 285 5.81 13.29 1.90
CA ILE A 285 7.05 13.11 1.12
C ILE A 285 8.25 13.10 2.06
N PHE A 286 8.33 14.05 3.00
CA PHE A 286 9.39 14.10 4.01
C PHE A 286 9.46 12.79 4.82
N PHE A 287 8.32 12.29 5.29
CA PHE A 287 8.25 11.04 6.06
C PHE A 287 8.69 9.83 5.26
N MET A 288 8.28 9.72 3.99
CA MET A 288 8.74 8.65 3.12
C MET A 288 10.25 8.74 2.88
N SER A 289 10.79 9.94 2.68
CA SER A 289 12.24 10.14 2.57
C SER A 289 12.99 9.86 3.87
N TYR A 290 12.40 10.16 5.02
CA TYR A 290 12.96 9.77 6.32
C TYR A 290 13.07 8.24 6.42
N VAL A 291 11.98 7.51 6.14
CA VAL A 291 12.01 6.03 6.13
C VAL A 291 13.06 5.51 5.15
N LEU A 292 13.15 6.08 3.94
CA LEU A 292 14.17 5.71 2.96
C LEU A 292 15.60 5.99 3.45
N ARG A 293 15.84 7.10 4.16
CA ARG A 293 17.18 7.45 4.67
C ARG A 293 17.65 6.53 5.78
N GLU A 294 16.73 6.11 6.66
CA GLU A 294 17.04 5.21 7.77
C GLU A 294 17.11 3.73 7.32
N SER A 295 16.82 3.43 6.05
CA SER A 295 16.76 2.08 5.48
C SER A 295 18.11 1.49 5.01
N PRO A 296 19.04 2.24 4.37
CA PRO A 296 20.34 1.73 3.91
C PRO A 296 21.25 1.16 5.01
N ALA A 297 21.08 1.57 6.26
CA ALA A 297 21.81 1.00 7.40
C ALA A 297 21.47 -0.48 7.64
N LEU A 298 20.46 -1.02 6.96
CA LEU A 298 19.89 -2.35 7.19
C LEU A 298 20.10 -3.31 6.01
N HIS A 299 21.01 -3.00 5.07
CA HIS A 299 21.33 -3.87 3.91
C HIS A 299 20.10 -4.32 3.08
N LEU A 300 19.11 -3.44 2.92
CA LEU A 300 17.91 -3.77 2.14
C LEU A 300 18.23 -4.05 0.65
N PRO A 301 17.42 -4.89 -0.03
CA PRO A 301 17.54 -5.14 -1.45
C PRO A 301 17.52 -3.85 -2.30
N HIS A 302 18.39 -3.78 -3.31
CA HIS A 302 18.55 -2.58 -4.15
C HIS A 302 17.31 -2.25 -4.99
N ASP A 303 16.57 -3.25 -5.42
CA ASP A 303 15.30 -3.13 -6.13
C ASP A 303 14.22 -2.49 -5.22
N LEU A 304 14.19 -2.85 -3.94
CA LEU A 304 13.31 -2.20 -2.95
C LEU A 304 13.68 -0.73 -2.75
N LEU A 305 14.98 -0.41 -2.61
CA LEU A 305 15.45 0.97 -2.51
C LEU A 305 15.13 1.78 -3.78
N PHE A 306 15.27 1.18 -4.96
CA PHE A 306 14.92 1.79 -6.24
C PHE A 306 13.41 2.04 -6.34
N PHE A 307 12.59 1.09 -5.89
CA PHE A 307 11.14 1.23 -5.84
C PHE A 307 10.71 2.37 -4.91
N MET A 308 11.29 2.44 -3.70
CA MET A 308 11.03 3.51 -2.74
C MET A 308 11.39 4.89 -3.31
N THR A 309 12.59 5.00 -3.88
CA THR A 309 13.08 6.19 -4.60
C THR A 309 12.08 6.62 -5.69
N THR A 310 11.70 5.70 -6.57
CA THR A 310 10.74 5.95 -7.66
C THR A 310 9.39 6.44 -7.14
N LYS A 311 8.89 5.87 -6.05
CA LYS A 311 7.60 6.27 -5.45
C LYS A 311 7.66 7.69 -4.89
N ILE A 312 8.76 8.08 -4.26
CA ILE A 312 8.97 9.43 -3.73
C ILE A 312 9.11 10.42 -4.88
N SER A 313 9.95 10.16 -5.88
CA SER A 313 10.12 11.02 -7.06
C SER A 313 8.79 11.29 -7.78
N ARG A 314 7.98 10.25 -8.00
CA ARG A 314 6.63 10.41 -8.57
C ARG A 314 5.71 11.28 -7.70
N ARG A 315 5.85 11.24 -6.37
CA ARG A 315 5.05 12.09 -5.46
C ARG A 315 5.49 13.55 -5.51
N ILE A 316 6.80 13.81 -5.60
CA ILE A 316 7.33 15.17 -5.79
C ILE A 316 6.78 15.77 -7.09
N LEU A 317 6.84 15.03 -8.20
CA LEU A 317 6.27 15.48 -9.48
C LEU A 317 4.77 15.75 -9.38
N LYS A 318 4.01 14.87 -8.70
CA LYS A 318 2.57 15.09 -8.46
C LYS A 318 2.27 16.31 -7.59
N LEU A 319 3.19 16.70 -6.71
CA LEU A 319 3.03 17.87 -5.86
C LEU A 319 3.20 19.18 -6.66
N GLY A 320 4.11 19.20 -7.63
CA GLY A 320 4.33 20.33 -8.53
C GLY A 320 3.39 20.40 -9.73
N SER A 321 2.72 19.30 -10.08
CA SER A 321 1.78 19.25 -11.20
C SER A 321 0.53 20.07 -10.92
N THR A 322 0.08 20.83 -11.92
CA THR A 322 -1.16 21.61 -11.89
C THR A 322 -2.16 21.05 -12.91
N PRO A 323 -3.44 21.47 -12.91
CA PRO A 323 -4.38 21.08 -13.96
C PRO A 323 -3.91 21.45 -15.38
N ASN A 324 -3.00 22.41 -15.51
CA ASN A 324 -2.50 22.91 -16.79
C ASN A 324 -1.24 22.16 -17.28
N GLY A 325 -0.74 21.19 -16.52
CA GLY A 325 0.39 20.36 -16.94
C GLY A 325 1.29 19.90 -15.80
N PRO A 326 2.23 18.98 -16.10
CA PRO A 326 3.26 18.57 -15.15
C PRO A 326 4.15 19.76 -14.78
N GLY A 327 4.47 19.88 -13.50
CA GLY A 327 5.30 20.96 -12.98
C GLY A 327 6.23 20.45 -11.88
N PHE A 328 7.32 21.16 -11.66
CA PHE A 328 8.22 20.91 -10.54
C PHE A 328 7.62 21.49 -9.27
N ALA A 329 7.75 20.77 -8.15
CA ALA A 329 7.30 21.28 -6.88
C ALA A 329 8.12 22.52 -6.53
N VAL A 330 7.46 23.58 -6.06
CA VAL A 330 8.14 24.74 -5.47
C VAL A 330 9.05 24.22 -4.35
N GLU A 331 10.27 24.75 -4.29
CA GLU A 331 11.22 24.36 -3.26
C GLU A 331 10.66 24.70 -1.88
N ARG A 332 10.59 23.67 -1.04
CA ARG A 332 10.10 23.75 0.34
C ARG A 332 10.88 22.78 1.20
N PRO A 333 10.93 22.96 2.54
CA PRO A 333 11.76 22.13 3.41
C PRO A 333 11.52 20.62 3.22
N GLY A 334 10.26 20.20 3.06
CA GLY A 334 9.93 18.80 2.83
C GLY A 334 10.43 18.25 1.48
N VAL A 335 10.39 19.08 0.44
CA VAL A 335 10.82 18.71 -0.91
C VAL A 335 12.34 18.69 -1.00
N ALA A 336 13.02 19.69 -0.45
CA ALA A 336 14.47 19.79 -0.44
C ALA A 336 15.11 18.62 0.31
N TYR A 337 14.60 18.28 1.50
CA TYR A 337 15.05 17.09 2.23
C TYR A 337 14.86 15.81 1.41
N ALA A 338 13.71 15.67 0.75
CA ALA A 338 13.43 14.50 -0.05
C ALA A 338 14.37 14.38 -1.26
N GLN A 339 14.65 15.47 -1.96
CA GLN A 339 15.60 15.50 -3.08
C GLN A 339 16.99 15.09 -2.63
N HIS A 340 17.48 15.63 -1.51
CA HIS A 340 18.79 15.27 -0.96
C HIS A 340 18.90 13.77 -0.65
N VAL A 341 17.88 13.19 0.02
CA VAL A 341 17.86 11.74 0.29
C VAL A 341 17.83 10.91 -1.00
N LEU A 342 17.07 11.35 -2.00
CA LEU A 342 17.01 10.64 -3.29
C LEU A 342 18.35 10.67 -4.02
N GLU A 343 19.07 11.79 -3.98
CA GLU A 343 20.42 11.92 -4.54
C GLU A 343 21.42 10.99 -3.86
N ASP A 344 21.41 10.92 -2.53
CA ASP A 344 22.29 10.04 -1.75
C ASP A 344 22.04 8.56 -2.08
N VAL A 345 20.78 8.13 -2.10
CA VAL A 345 20.41 6.74 -2.41
C VAL A 345 20.69 6.42 -3.88
N HIS A 346 20.41 7.35 -4.80
CA HIS A 346 20.71 7.15 -6.21
C HIS A 346 22.21 6.99 -6.45
N LYS A 347 23.05 7.80 -5.78
CA LYS A 347 24.50 7.64 -5.84
C LYS A 347 24.93 6.26 -5.34
N THR A 348 24.41 5.83 -4.19
CA THR A 348 24.68 4.50 -3.63
C THR A 348 24.32 3.38 -4.61
N LEU A 349 23.12 3.43 -5.20
CA LEU A 349 22.67 2.44 -6.18
C LEU A 349 23.54 2.44 -7.44
N LYS A 350 23.98 3.62 -7.90
CA LYS A 350 24.82 3.77 -9.08
C LYS A 350 26.23 3.21 -8.85
N ASP A 351 26.83 3.50 -7.70
CA ASP A 351 28.16 3.01 -7.34
C ASP A 351 28.16 1.48 -7.23
N GLU A 352 27.11 0.93 -6.63
CA GLU A 352 26.92 -0.51 -6.50
C GLU A 352 26.64 -1.20 -7.85
N TRP A 353 25.85 -0.58 -8.72
CA TRP A 353 25.66 -1.07 -10.09
C TRP A 353 26.98 -1.09 -10.88
N ALA A 354 27.79 -0.04 -10.80
CA ALA A 354 29.12 0.00 -11.40
C ALA A 354 30.06 -1.10 -10.82
N ARG A 355 29.95 -1.39 -9.52
CA ARG A 355 30.68 -2.49 -8.87
C ARG A 355 30.22 -3.86 -9.37
N VAL A 356 28.93 -4.06 -9.61
CA VAL A 356 28.40 -5.31 -10.20
C VAL A 356 28.88 -5.45 -11.64
N GLN A 357 28.79 -4.39 -12.44
CA GLN A 357 29.25 -4.38 -13.83
C GLN A 357 30.75 -4.67 -13.97
N SER A 358 31.60 -4.14 -13.08
CA SER A 358 33.05 -4.40 -13.13
C SER A 358 33.43 -5.83 -12.75
N LYS A 359 32.59 -6.52 -11.98
CA LYS A 359 32.76 -7.95 -11.63
C LYS A 359 32.09 -8.89 -12.62
N ALA A 360 31.19 -8.39 -13.47
CA ALA A 360 30.54 -9.20 -14.48
C ALA A 360 31.62 -9.68 -15.47
N LYS A 361 31.78 -11.01 -15.56
CA LYS A 361 32.60 -11.60 -16.60
C LYS A 361 31.98 -11.24 -17.94
N THR A 362 32.81 -10.82 -18.90
CA THR A 362 32.41 -10.74 -20.30
C THR A 362 31.84 -12.10 -20.68
N LEU A 363 30.54 -12.16 -20.94
CA LEU A 363 29.90 -13.39 -21.39
C LEU A 363 30.60 -13.77 -22.70
N ASN A 364 31.09 -15.01 -22.78
CA ASN A 364 31.64 -15.49 -24.03
C ASN A 364 30.47 -15.75 -24.99
N LEU A 365 30.16 -14.77 -25.82
CA LEU A 365 29.10 -14.83 -26.82
C LEU A 365 29.56 -15.54 -28.11
N SER A 366 30.76 -16.13 -28.16
CA SER A 366 31.23 -16.86 -29.34
C SER A 366 30.31 -18.02 -29.73
N ALA A 367 29.57 -18.59 -28.78
CA ALA A 367 28.57 -19.63 -29.05
C ALA A 367 27.32 -19.07 -29.76
N LEU A 368 27.04 -17.77 -29.65
CA LEU A 368 25.96 -17.11 -30.38
C LEU A 368 26.37 -16.78 -31.83
N GLU A 369 27.67 -16.72 -32.12
CA GLU A 369 28.18 -16.44 -33.47
C GLU A 369 27.90 -17.58 -34.45
N SER A 370 27.80 -18.82 -33.94
CA SER A 370 27.49 -20.02 -34.73
C SER A 370 26.00 -20.36 -34.77
N LEU A 371 25.12 -19.58 -34.15
CA LEU A 371 23.68 -19.83 -34.23
C LEU A 371 23.19 -19.62 -35.66
N GLN A 372 22.54 -20.64 -36.20
CA GLN A 372 21.90 -20.59 -37.50
C GLN A 372 20.39 -20.67 -37.28
N PHE A 373 19.76 -19.52 -37.02
CA PHE A 373 18.33 -19.44 -36.66
C PHE A 373 17.40 -20.27 -37.57
N GLU A 374 17.72 -20.36 -38.86
CA GLU A 374 16.93 -21.15 -39.82
C GLU A 374 17.12 -22.67 -39.68
N GLU A 375 18.31 -23.15 -39.29
CA GLU A 375 18.57 -24.56 -39.03
C GLU A 375 18.18 -24.94 -37.59
N ASP A 376 18.43 -24.05 -36.62
CA ASP A 376 18.14 -24.26 -35.20
C ASP A 376 16.63 -24.24 -34.89
N THR A 377 15.81 -23.72 -35.81
CA THR A 377 14.33 -23.81 -35.75
C THR A 377 13.77 -25.05 -36.47
N LYS A 378 14.59 -25.81 -37.21
CA LYS A 378 14.17 -27.07 -37.84
C LYS A 378 14.18 -28.18 -36.80
N LEU A 379 13.01 -28.42 -36.21
CA LEU A 379 12.77 -29.59 -35.37
C LEU A 379 12.83 -30.87 -36.21
N GLN A 380 13.93 -31.63 -36.09
CA GLN A 380 13.97 -33.00 -36.55
C GLN A 380 13.23 -33.88 -35.54
N LEU A 381 12.12 -34.47 -35.98
CA LEU A 381 11.33 -35.42 -35.19
C LEU A 381 11.50 -36.82 -35.77
N PRO A 382 12.69 -37.46 -35.61
CA PRO A 382 13.02 -38.72 -36.27
C PRO A 382 12.07 -39.86 -35.88
N GLU A 383 11.54 -39.83 -34.66
CA GLU A 383 10.61 -40.85 -34.15
C GLU A 383 9.15 -40.57 -34.52
N LEU A 384 8.81 -39.37 -35.02
CA LEU A 384 7.43 -39.03 -35.37
C LEU A 384 6.90 -39.96 -36.46
N ARG A 385 7.75 -40.35 -37.41
CA ARG A 385 7.34 -41.24 -38.51
C ARG A 385 7.03 -42.65 -37.99
N GLN A 386 7.86 -43.21 -37.09
CA GLN A 386 7.57 -44.49 -36.44
C GLN A 386 6.32 -44.42 -35.56
N TYR A 387 6.12 -43.30 -34.85
CA TYR A 387 4.92 -43.08 -34.06
C TYR A 387 3.66 -43.05 -34.95
N LEU A 388 3.67 -42.28 -36.05
CA LEU A 388 2.56 -42.20 -37.01
C LEU A 388 2.30 -43.55 -37.69
N ASP A 389 3.35 -44.31 -38.01
CA ASP A 389 3.23 -45.67 -38.55
C ASP A 389 2.61 -46.63 -37.52
N GLY A 390 2.97 -46.48 -36.23
CA GLY A 390 2.33 -47.22 -35.13
C GLY A 390 0.85 -46.86 -34.96
N VAL A 391 0.50 -45.57 -35.05
CA VAL A 391 -0.89 -45.10 -34.97
C VAL A 391 -1.72 -45.60 -36.16
N THR A 392 -1.16 -45.59 -37.37
CA THR A 392 -1.85 -46.10 -38.57
C THR A 392 -1.98 -47.62 -38.59
N GLN A 393 -1.05 -48.36 -37.98
CA GLN A 393 -1.18 -49.81 -37.80
C GLN A 393 -2.22 -50.19 -36.74
N LEU A 394 -2.41 -49.35 -35.70
CA LEU A 394 -3.47 -49.53 -34.70
C LEU A 394 -4.87 -49.26 -35.30
N LEU A 395 -4.95 -48.43 -36.34
CA LEU A 395 -6.15 -48.18 -37.13
C LEU A 395 -6.25 -49.22 -38.27
N GLY A 396 -6.70 -50.44 -37.95
CA GLY A 396 -6.88 -51.51 -38.94
C GLY A 396 -7.77 -51.12 -40.15
N PRO A 397 -7.82 -51.93 -41.23
CA PRO A 397 -8.48 -51.60 -42.51
C PRO A 397 -10.02 -51.45 -42.47
N LYS A 398 -10.61 -51.44 -41.28
CA LYS A 398 -12.02 -51.17 -40.99
C LYS A 398 -12.12 -50.39 -39.68
N SER A 399 -11.63 -49.17 -39.69
CA SER A 399 -12.21 -48.13 -38.84
C SER A 399 -12.92 -47.18 -39.80
N ASP A 400 -14.17 -46.82 -39.50
CA ASP A 400 -14.77 -45.62 -40.06
C ASP A 400 -13.85 -44.47 -39.66
N VAL A 401 -12.87 -44.17 -40.53
CA VAL A 401 -12.05 -42.99 -40.40
C VAL A 401 -13.07 -41.86 -40.41
N PRO A 402 -13.27 -41.12 -39.30
CA PRO A 402 -14.03 -39.90 -39.39
C PRO A 402 -13.33 -39.13 -40.50
N GLU A 403 -14.05 -38.77 -41.57
CA GLU A 403 -13.50 -37.92 -42.62
C GLU A 403 -12.66 -36.89 -41.89
N LEU A 404 -11.33 -36.97 -42.07
CA LEU A 404 -10.46 -35.98 -41.51
C LEU A 404 -10.91 -34.75 -42.27
N LYS A 405 -11.75 -33.93 -41.63
CA LYS A 405 -11.90 -32.55 -42.03
C LYS A 405 -10.52 -32.00 -41.79
N VAL A 406 -9.66 -32.18 -42.78
CA VAL A 406 -8.64 -31.22 -43.12
C VAL A 406 -9.47 -29.97 -43.43
N SER A 407 -9.91 -29.28 -42.37
CA SER A 407 -10.02 -27.85 -42.46
C SER A 407 -8.68 -27.46 -43.03
N ALA A 408 -8.66 -26.96 -44.27
CA ALA A 408 -7.47 -26.39 -44.86
C ALA A 408 -6.80 -25.62 -43.72
N GLY A 409 -5.60 -26.04 -43.31
CA GLY A 409 -4.93 -25.44 -42.16
C GLY A 409 -5.06 -23.93 -42.31
N HIS A 410 -5.45 -23.24 -41.23
CA HIS A 410 -5.75 -21.82 -41.32
C HIS A 410 -4.60 -21.12 -42.06
N SER A 411 -4.93 -20.50 -43.19
CA SER A 411 -3.94 -19.95 -44.12
C SER A 411 -3.42 -18.64 -43.54
N PHE A 412 -2.57 -18.71 -42.53
CA PHE A 412 -1.75 -17.57 -42.16
C PHE A 412 -0.66 -17.44 -43.21
N GLN A 413 -0.80 -16.44 -44.08
CA GLN A 413 0.26 -16.03 -45.00
C GLN A 413 0.85 -14.74 -44.45
N ARG A 414 2.14 -14.79 -44.10
CA ARG A 414 2.91 -13.59 -43.74
C ARG A 414 2.88 -12.63 -44.92
N ASN A 415 2.67 -11.34 -44.65
CA ASN A 415 2.69 -10.32 -45.70
C ASN A 415 4.11 -10.23 -46.27
N THR A 416 4.28 -10.67 -47.52
CA THR A 416 5.58 -10.65 -48.19
C THR A 416 5.73 -9.38 -49.02
N VAL A 417 6.95 -8.84 -49.06
CA VAL A 417 7.27 -7.66 -49.86
C VAL A 417 7.73 -8.14 -51.24
N GLU A 418 6.89 -7.96 -52.25
CA GLU A 418 7.30 -8.06 -53.66
C GLU A 418 7.42 -6.66 -54.25
N SER A 419 8.58 -6.36 -54.85
CA SER A 419 8.82 -5.13 -55.61
C SER A 419 8.57 -3.82 -54.84
N GLY A 420 8.80 -3.81 -53.52
CA GLY A 420 8.76 -2.59 -52.70
C GLY A 420 7.37 -2.13 -52.25
N ALA A 421 6.33 -2.95 -52.48
CA ALA A 421 4.98 -2.71 -51.97
C ALA A 421 4.50 -3.91 -51.15
N LEU A 422 3.69 -3.64 -50.12
CA LEU A 422 2.98 -4.69 -49.39
C LEU A 422 1.96 -5.36 -50.30
N GLN A 423 1.90 -6.70 -50.28
CA GLN A 423 0.93 -7.45 -51.07
C GLN A 423 -0.52 -7.15 -50.63
N PHE A 424 -0.72 -6.88 -49.33
CA PHE A 424 -2.00 -6.42 -48.77
C PHE A 424 -1.80 -5.38 -47.65
N PHE A 425 -2.74 -4.44 -47.49
CA PHE A 425 -2.74 -3.54 -46.32
C PHE A 425 -3.14 -4.31 -45.05
N PRO A 426 -2.51 -4.01 -43.88
CA PRO A 426 -2.91 -4.63 -42.63
C PRO A 426 -4.39 -4.37 -42.34
N ARG A 427 -5.15 -5.42 -42.03
CA ARG A 427 -6.58 -5.29 -41.72
C ARG A 427 -6.76 -4.62 -40.36
N SER A 428 -7.78 -3.78 -40.20
CA SER A 428 -8.11 -3.15 -38.91
C SER A 428 -8.77 -4.10 -37.91
N ASN A 429 -9.12 -5.31 -38.35
CA ASN A 429 -9.78 -6.32 -37.54
C ASN A 429 -8.91 -7.58 -37.53
N PHE A 430 -8.38 -7.90 -36.35
CA PHE A 430 -7.65 -9.14 -36.09
C PHE A 430 -8.62 -10.33 -36.05
N THR A 431 -8.10 -11.52 -36.32
CA THR A 431 -8.83 -12.78 -36.17
C THR A 431 -9.32 -12.95 -34.73
N ALA A 432 -10.49 -13.59 -34.57
CA ALA A 432 -11.02 -13.94 -33.25
C ALA A 432 -10.28 -15.13 -32.61
N ASP A 433 -9.33 -15.73 -33.35
CA ASP A 433 -8.54 -16.86 -32.90
C ASP A 433 -7.35 -16.36 -32.07
N LYS A 434 -7.39 -16.66 -30.76
CA LYS A 434 -6.41 -16.16 -29.79
C LYS A 434 -4.99 -16.60 -30.08
N ASP A 435 -4.81 -17.73 -30.74
CA ASP A 435 -3.49 -18.28 -31.03
C ASP A 435 -2.82 -17.55 -32.20
N PHE A 436 -3.60 -16.87 -33.06
CA PHE A 436 -3.10 -16.20 -34.26
C PHE A 436 -3.07 -14.67 -34.18
N VAL A 437 -3.76 -14.07 -33.20
CA VAL A 437 -3.69 -12.62 -32.93
C VAL A 437 -2.25 -12.15 -32.77
N TYR A 438 -1.36 -12.96 -32.17
CA TYR A 438 0.04 -12.61 -31.98
C TYR A 438 0.83 -12.55 -33.30
N PHE A 439 0.54 -13.46 -34.25
CA PHE A 439 1.20 -13.46 -35.56
C PHE A 439 0.71 -12.31 -36.44
N GLU A 440 -0.58 -11.97 -36.39
CA GLU A 440 -1.13 -10.80 -37.09
C GLU A 440 -0.65 -9.48 -36.50
N LEU A 441 -0.46 -9.42 -35.17
CA LEU A 441 0.11 -8.25 -34.49
C LEU A 441 1.57 -8.04 -34.88
N ALA A 442 2.37 -9.12 -34.90
CA ALA A 442 3.76 -9.04 -35.34
C ALA A 442 3.88 -8.58 -36.80
N ASP A 443 3.03 -9.08 -37.71
CA ASP A 443 3.02 -8.67 -39.12
C ASP A 443 2.56 -7.22 -39.30
N PHE A 444 1.63 -6.74 -38.45
CA PHE A 444 1.25 -5.32 -38.38
C PHE A 444 2.41 -4.44 -37.89
N GLU A 445 3.10 -4.85 -36.82
CA GLU A 445 4.25 -4.13 -36.26
C GLU A 445 5.40 -4.04 -37.27
N ASP A 446 5.76 -5.15 -37.93
CA ASP A 446 6.75 -5.20 -39.01
C ASP A 446 6.38 -4.24 -40.17
N SER A 447 5.09 -4.22 -40.56
CA SER A 447 4.58 -3.31 -41.60
C SER A 447 4.63 -1.84 -41.18
N VAL A 448 4.32 -1.55 -39.92
CA VAL A 448 4.37 -0.21 -39.33
C VAL A 448 5.82 0.27 -39.32
N GLU A 449 6.75 -0.53 -38.80
CA GLU A 449 8.18 -0.21 -38.75
C GLU A 449 8.75 0.06 -40.15
N SER A 450 8.40 -0.79 -41.12
CA SER A 450 8.98 -0.72 -42.47
C SER A 450 8.42 0.42 -43.33
N PHE A 451 7.19 0.88 -43.09
CA PHE A 451 6.51 1.80 -44.02
C PHE A 451 6.00 3.12 -43.39
N LEU A 452 6.12 3.35 -42.07
CA LEU A 452 5.64 4.60 -41.45
C LEU A 452 6.29 5.87 -42.01
N GLY A 453 7.52 5.78 -42.52
CA GLY A 453 8.23 6.90 -43.14
C GLY A 453 7.73 7.28 -44.55
N THR A 454 6.90 6.43 -45.18
CA THR A 454 6.39 6.63 -46.56
C THR A 454 4.93 7.07 -46.62
N TYR A 455 4.24 7.18 -45.49
CA TYR A 455 2.88 7.73 -45.43
C TYR A 455 2.92 9.27 -45.37
N GLU A 456 3.30 9.90 -46.49
CA GLU A 456 2.91 11.29 -46.71
C GLU A 456 1.40 11.36 -46.99
N ILE A 457 0.76 12.27 -46.27
CA ILE A 457 -0.66 12.58 -46.27
C ILE A 457 -1.12 12.89 -47.71
N ALA A 458 -2.09 12.11 -48.21
CA ALA A 458 -2.96 12.51 -49.30
C ALA A 458 -4.37 12.78 -48.76
#